data_AF-A0A1S2LYR6-F1
#
_entry.id   AF-A0A1S2LYR6-F1
#
_cell.length_a   1.000
_cell.length_b   1.000
_cell.length_c   1.000
_cell.angle_alpha   90.00
_cell.angle_beta   90.00
_cell.angle_gamma   90.00
#
_symmetry.space_group_name_H-M   'P 1'
#
loop_
_entity.id
_entity.type
_entity.pdbx_description
1 polymer ?
#
loop_
_entity_poly.entity_id
_entity_poly.type
_entity_poly.pdbx_seq_one_letter_code
_entity_poly.pdbx_strand_id
1 'polypeptide(L)' 'MKTMLLFLLFFTLSLIVALIFDLLLGLSIHSFFRNIVITFMVMDLPEYLLFFSLFILVIIKPLTNIVKKIKN' A
#
# COMPACT_ATOMS: atom_id res chain seq x y z
N MET A 1 -5.19 -14.88 -8.50
CA MET A 1 -4.20 -14.98 -7.40
C MET A 1 -2.82 -14.48 -7.83
N LYS A 2 -2.24 -14.97 -8.94
CA LYS A 2 -0.91 -14.55 -9.43
C LYS A 2 -0.73 -13.03 -9.58
N THR A 3 -1.67 -12.36 -10.25
CA THR A 3 -1.65 -10.89 -10.45
C THR A 3 -1.74 -10.09 -9.15
N MET A 4 -2.42 -10.61 -8.15
CA MET A 4 -2.62 -9.92 -6.87
C MET A 4 -1.39 -10.07 -5.96
N LEU A 5 -0.78 -11.25 -5.98
CA LEU A 5 0.50 -11.51 -5.33
C LEU A 5 1.62 -10.69 -5.99
N LEU A 6 1.61 -10.57 -7.32
CA LEU A 6 2.50 -9.67 -8.06
C LEU A 6 2.28 -8.21 -7.67
N PHE A 7 1.04 -7.71 -7.62
CA PHE A 7 0.77 -6.33 -7.21
C PHE A 7 1.29 -6.04 -5.79
N LEU A 8 0.98 -6.92 -4.83
CA LEU A 8 1.39 -6.76 -3.44
C LEU A 8 2.92 -6.81 -3.31
N LEU A 9 3.57 -7.68 -4.08
CA LEU A 9 5.02 -7.82 -4.14
C LEU A 9 5.68 -6.59 -4.76
N PHE A 10 5.14 -6.04 -5.86
CA PHE A 10 5.63 -4.77 -6.44
C PHE A 10 5.40 -3.58 -5.51
N PHE A 11 4.25 -3.53 -4.82
CA PHE A 11 3.93 -2.48 -3.87
C PHE A 11 4.89 -2.51 -2.67
N THR A 12 5.13 -3.67 -2.06
CA THR A 12 6.09 -3.78 -0.96
C THR A 12 7.53 -3.52 -1.40
N LEU A 13 7.92 -3.97 -2.59
CA LEU A 13 9.22 -3.60 -3.18
C LEU A 13 9.37 -2.10 -3.34
N SER A 14 8.33 -1.40 -3.81
CA SER A 14 8.39 0.06 -3.97
C SER A 14 8.58 0.79 -2.64
N LEU A 15 7.94 0.32 -1.57
CA LEU A 15 8.12 0.87 -0.21
C LEU A 15 9.52 0.61 0.34
N ILE A 16 10.07 -0.58 0.11
CA ILE A 16 11.43 -0.93 0.55
C ILE A 16 12.45 -0.07 -0.21
N VAL A 17 12.29 0.09 -1.51
CA VAL A 17 13.17 0.95 -2.32
C VAL A 17 13.10 2.39 -1.84
N ALA A 18 11.91 2.94 -1.58
CA ALA A 18 11.76 4.29 -1.04
C ALA A 18 12.47 4.45 0.32
N LEU A 19 12.34 3.46 1.21
CA LEU A 19 13.03 3.46 2.50
C LEU A 19 14.55 3.38 2.37
N ILE A 20 15.07 2.58 1.43
CA ILE A 20 16.51 2.50 1.14
C ILE A 20 17.03 3.83 0.60
N PHE A 21 16.29 4.49 -0.30
CA PHE A 21 16.66 5.81 -0.81
C PHE A 21 16.69 6.87 0.30
N ASP A 22 15.68 6.89 1.18
CA ASP A 22 15.67 7.79 2.34
C ASP A 22 16.90 7.55 3.24
N LEU A 23 17.25 6.29 3.51
CA LEU A 23 18.44 5.95 4.28
C LEU A 23 19.75 6.33 3.58
N LEU A 24 19.85 6.15 2.25
CA LEU A 24 21.00 6.56 1.44
C LEU A 24 21.20 8.07 1.44
N LEU A 25 20.10 8.83 1.50
CA LEU A 25 20.12 10.29 1.62
C LEU A 25 20.40 10.76 3.06
N GLY A 26 20.66 9.83 4.00
CA GLY A 26 20.93 10.12 5.40
C GLY A 26 19.68 10.53 6.19
N LEU A 27 18.48 10.32 5.64
CA LEU A 27 17.22 10.57 6.34
C LEU A 27 16.97 9.46 7.35
N SER A 28 16.54 9.85 8.55
CA SER A 28 16.19 8.90 9.59
C SER A 28 14.93 8.11 9.21
N ILE A 29 14.82 6.88 9.71
CA ILE A 29 13.59 6.07 9.58
C ILE A 29 12.36 6.85 10.08
N HIS A 30 12.54 7.68 11.12
CA HIS A 30 11.50 8.57 11.62
C HIS A 30 10.99 9.56 10.55
N SER A 31 11.88 10.04 9.69
CA SER A 31 11.55 10.93 8.57
C SER A 31 10.75 10.20 7.48
N PHE A 32 11.07 8.93 7.19
CA PHE A 32 10.29 8.09 6.27
C PHE A 32 8.84 7.92 6.76
N PHE A 33 8.65 7.55 8.03
CA PHE A 33 7.30 7.43 8.60
C PHE A 33 6.56 8.76 8.61
N ARG A 34 7.25 9.85 8.94
CA ARG A 34 6.68 11.20 8.88
C ARG A 34 6.26 11.55 7.45
N ASN A 35 7.08 11.24 6.46
CA ASN A 35 6.79 11.52 5.05
C ASN A 35 5.58 10.73 4.54
N ILE A 36 5.41 9.47 4.96
CA ILE A 36 4.20 8.71 4.66
C ILE A 36 2.97 9.41 5.24
N VAL A 37 3.02 9.79 6.52
CA VAL A 37 1.88 10.46 7.19
C VAL A 37 1.57 11.81 6.54
N ILE A 38 2.60 12.60 6.22
CA ILE A 38 2.45 13.89 5.52
C ILE A 38 1.84 13.66 4.13
N THR A 39 2.31 12.67 3.38
CA THR A 39 1.78 12.35 2.04
C THR A 39 0.29 12.06 2.11
N PHE A 40 -0.15 11.31 3.12
CA PHE A 40 -1.59 11.12 3.32
C PHE A 40 -2.26 12.44 3.74
N MET A 41 -1.72 13.20 4.70
CA MET A 41 -2.33 14.47 5.14
C MET A 41 -2.48 15.54 4.06
N VAL A 42 -1.64 15.51 3.03
CA VAL A 42 -1.66 16.49 1.92
C VAL A 42 -2.63 16.07 0.81
N MET A 43 -3.14 14.83 0.85
CA MET A 43 -4.15 14.39 -0.11
C MET A 43 -5.48 15.08 0.12
N ASP A 44 -6.12 15.51 -0.97
CA ASP A 44 -7.48 16.04 -0.94
C ASP A 44 -8.50 14.90 -0.78
N LEU A 45 -9.68 15.21 -0.23
CA LEU A 45 -10.78 14.25 -0.05
C LEU A 45 -11.08 13.35 -1.30
N PRO A 46 -11.14 13.88 -2.54
CA PRO A 46 -11.29 13.06 -3.75
C PRO A 46 -10.16 12.03 -3.95
N GLU A 47 -8.94 12.36 -3.58
CA GLU A 47 -7.76 11.51 -3.77
C GLU A 47 -7.79 10.33 -2.77
N TYR A 48 -8.23 10.59 -1.54
CA TYR A 48 -8.52 9.55 -0.56
C TYR A 48 -9.58 8.58 -1.05
N LEU A 49 -10.69 9.08 -1.61
CA LEU A 49 -11.77 8.23 -2.13
C LEU A 49 -11.29 7.37 -3.30
N LEU A 50 -10.50 7.94 -4.22
CA LEU A 50 -9.88 7.19 -5.31
C LEU A 50 -8.96 6.09 -4.80
N PHE A 51 -8.04 6.42 -3.89
CA PHE A 51 -7.11 5.46 -3.31
C PHE A 51 -7.85 4.34 -2.58
N PHE A 52 -8.84 4.68 -1.76
CA PHE A 52 -9.63 3.72 -0.98
C PHE A 52 -10.49 2.84 -1.90
N SER A 53 -11.07 3.38 -2.97
CA SER A 53 -11.85 2.60 -3.94
C SER A 53 -11.00 1.57 -4.69
N LEU A 54 -9.78 1.94 -5.10
CA LEU A 54 -8.82 1.04 -5.73
C LEU A 54 -8.36 -0.03 -4.74
N PHE A 55 -8.06 0.36 -3.51
CA PHE A 55 -7.66 -0.55 -2.44
C PHE A 55 -8.75 -1.59 -2.15
N ILE A 56 -10.00 -1.14 -2.02
CA ILE A 56 -11.19 -1.98 -1.84
C ILE A 56 -11.37 -2.95 -3.02
N LEU A 57 -11.31 -2.48 -4.26
CA LEU A 57 -11.46 -3.33 -5.45
C LEU A 57 -10.39 -4.43 -5.51
N VAL A 58 -9.17 -4.09 -5.13
CA VAL A 58 -8.04 -5.01 -5.11
C VAL A 58 -8.21 -6.04 -3.98
N ILE A 59 -8.72 -5.64 -2.81
CA ILE A 59 -8.76 -6.47 -1.59
C ILE A 59 -10.07 -7.25 -1.37
N ILE A 60 -11.24 -6.75 -1.81
CA ILE A 60 -12.53 -7.44 -1.63
C ILE A 60 -12.55 -8.78 -2.38
N LYS A 61 -12.06 -8.82 -3.62
CA LYS A 61 -12.08 -10.03 -4.45
C LYS A 61 -11.29 -11.21 -3.85
N PRO A 62 -10.08 -11.01 -3.29
CA PRO A 62 -9.38 -12.07 -2.56
C PRO A 62 -9.98 -12.36 -1.19
N LEU A 63 -10.46 -11.37 -0.43
CA LEU A 63 -11.12 -11.60 0.87
C LEU A 63 -12.35 -12.49 0.73
N THR A 64 -13.23 -12.19 -0.23
CA THR A 64 -14.43 -13.01 -0.49
C THR A 64 -14.08 -14.44 -0.89
N ASN A 65 -13.01 -14.64 -1.67
CA ASN A 65 -12.52 -15.97 -2.01
C ASN A 65 -11.92 -16.71 -0.81
N ILE A 66 -11.18 -16.03 0.08
CA ILE A 66 -10.65 -16.62 1.31
C ILE A 66 -11.80 -17.02 2.24
N VAL A 67 -12.78 -16.14 2.45
CA VAL A 67 -13.96 -16.41 3.27
C VAL A 67 -14.76 -17.58 2.73
N LYS A 68 -14.96 -17.68 1.40
CA LYS A 68 -15.59 -18.86 0.78
C LYS A 68 -14.78 -20.14 0.97
N LYS A 69 -13.45 -20.06 0.94
CA LYS A 69 -12.56 -21.21 1.10
C LYS A 69 -12.44 -21.70 2.55
N ILE A 70 -12.75 -20.84 3.53
CA ILE A 70 -12.82 -21.19 4.96
C ILE A 70 -14.21 -21.76 5.31
N LYS A 71 -15.25 -21.35 4.58
CA LYS A 71 -16.64 -21.77 4.82
C LYS A 71 -17.00 -23.14 4.20
N ASN A 72 -16.24 -23.59 3.18
CA ASN A 72 -16.32 -24.94 2.61
C ASN A 72 -15.27 -25.85 3.27
#